data_AF-A0A2A5Y3S5-F1
#
_entry.id   AF-A0A2A5Y3S5-F1
#
_cell.length_a   1.000
_cell.length_b   1.000
_cell.length_c   1.000
_cell.angle_alpha   90.00
_cell.angle_beta   90.00
_cell.angle_gamma   90.00
#
_symmetry.space_group_name_H-M   'P 1'
#
loop_
_entity.id
_entity.type
_entity.pdbx_description
1 polymer ?
#
loop_
_entity_poly.entity_id
_entity_poly.type
_entity_poly.pdbx_seq_one_letter_code
_entity_poly.pdbx_strand_id
1 'polypeptide(L)'
;MKINFKARQLIRSASKGYFSSEFNPKNFKNIKTGFSNSFSYSTFTMVAFDYDLSPILLLSNLSEHTTNILNNQDVSLMLCEEQKMYQFFPKFENKIPSIDYEDPMSRPRITLIGRIKKTNDIHIKKRFLSRHPASKLYSNFGDMNFYKINIKSAHLIGGFAQVKWFKKLELFSEHFKNFKESELGIIEHMNSHHQQSINLYVKNLMKDMIKVKNKLNWKISGIDPDGFDIRNKDFLLRFPFERFINDAKKLRGIFVKLHKDAIKT
;
A
#
# COMPACT_ATOMS: atom_id res chain seq x y z
N MET A 1 10.36 -8.23 -15.85
CA MET A 1 10.45 -7.77 -14.44
C MET A 1 10.18 -8.94 -13.50
N LYS A 2 11.01 -9.19 -12.46
CA LYS A 2 10.85 -10.34 -11.54
C LYS A 2 9.49 -10.26 -10.82
N ILE A 3 8.78 -11.40 -10.71
CA ILE A 3 7.44 -11.48 -10.09
C ILE A 3 7.41 -10.91 -8.67
N ASN A 4 8.49 -11.08 -7.91
CA ASN A 4 8.62 -10.52 -6.56
C ASN A 4 8.50 -8.99 -6.58
N PHE A 5 9.12 -8.30 -7.55
CA PHE A 5 9.04 -6.84 -7.65
C PHE A 5 7.63 -6.38 -8.06
N LYS A 6 6.97 -7.10 -8.99
CA LYS A 6 5.57 -6.83 -9.37
C LYS A 6 4.63 -6.95 -8.17
N ALA A 7 4.79 -7.99 -7.36
CA ALA A 7 4.03 -8.20 -6.13
C ALA A 7 4.22 -7.05 -5.13
N ARG A 8 5.46 -6.57 -4.95
CA ARG A 8 5.73 -5.40 -4.09
C ARG A 8 5.03 -4.14 -4.58
N GLN A 9 4.98 -3.91 -5.89
CA GLN A 9 4.27 -2.75 -6.43
C GLN A 9 2.77 -2.86 -6.18
N LEU A 10 2.16 -4.04 -6.35
CA LEU A 10 0.75 -4.25 -5.98
C LEU A 10 0.49 -3.93 -4.51
N ILE A 11 1.36 -4.41 -3.61
CA ILE A 11 1.25 -4.11 -2.17
C ILE A 11 1.34 -2.61 -1.93
N ARG A 12 2.42 -1.97 -2.38
CA ARG A 12 2.69 -0.56 -2.06
C ARG A 12 1.70 0.42 -2.71
N SER A 13 1.09 0.06 -3.82
CA SER A 13 0.04 0.86 -4.44
C SER A 13 -1.28 0.82 -3.67
N ALA A 14 -1.54 -0.19 -2.85
CA ALA A 14 -2.81 -0.33 -2.13
C ALA A 14 -2.94 0.71 -1.01
N SER A 15 -3.99 1.52 -1.04
CA SER A 15 -4.38 2.47 0.00
C SER A 15 -5.32 1.85 1.04
N LYS A 16 -5.99 0.76 0.66
CA LYS A 16 -6.97 0.04 1.47
C LYS A 16 -6.93 -1.46 1.22
N GLY A 17 -7.54 -2.23 2.10
CA GLY A 17 -7.60 -3.70 1.99
C GLY A 17 -8.70 -4.32 2.84
N TYR A 18 -8.80 -5.63 2.73
CA TYR A 18 -9.71 -6.45 3.53
C TYR A 18 -8.90 -7.18 4.60
N PHE A 19 -9.06 -6.73 5.84
CA PHE A 19 -8.40 -7.26 7.00
C PHE A 19 -9.22 -8.39 7.59
N SER A 20 -8.61 -9.56 7.74
CA SER A 20 -9.26 -10.75 8.26
C SER A 20 -8.62 -11.18 9.58
N SER A 21 -9.48 -11.50 10.54
CA SER A 21 -9.14 -11.96 11.89
C SER A 21 -10.10 -13.07 12.31
N GLU A 22 -9.74 -13.84 13.33
CA GLU A 22 -10.67 -14.78 13.96
C GLU A 22 -11.67 -14.01 14.83
N PHE A 23 -12.97 -14.16 14.53
CA PHE A 23 -14.04 -13.64 15.38
C PHE A 23 -14.57 -14.75 16.24
N ASN A 24 -14.54 -14.54 17.55
CA ASN A 24 -15.12 -15.46 18.52
C ASN A 24 -16.29 -14.75 19.23
N PRO A 25 -17.55 -15.17 19.01
CA PRO A 25 -18.72 -14.56 19.63
C PRO A 25 -18.65 -14.48 21.16
N LYS A 26 -17.94 -15.41 21.81
CA LYS A 26 -17.78 -15.45 23.27
C LYS A 26 -16.99 -14.26 23.83
N ASN A 27 -16.24 -13.56 22.99
CA ASN A 27 -15.45 -12.38 23.39
C ASN A 27 -16.30 -11.09 23.46
N PHE A 28 -17.58 -11.15 23.12
CA PHE A 28 -18.45 -9.99 23.02
C PHE A 28 -19.72 -10.15 23.85
N LYS A 29 -20.04 -9.13 24.65
CA LYS A 29 -21.24 -9.16 25.52
C LYS A 29 -22.54 -8.89 24.74
N ASN A 30 -22.50 -7.99 23.77
CA ASN A 30 -23.70 -7.41 23.14
C ASN A 30 -23.76 -7.62 21.62
N ILE A 31 -23.04 -8.60 21.07
CA ILE A 31 -23.08 -8.88 19.63
C ILE A 31 -23.99 -10.08 19.37
N LYS A 32 -24.96 -9.88 18.47
CA LYS A 32 -25.85 -10.95 18.00
C LYS A 32 -25.26 -11.55 16.73
N THR A 33 -24.59 -12.68 16.86
CA THR A 33 -24.23 -13.54 15.73
C THR A 33 -25.06 -14.81 15.77
N GLY A 34 -25.45 -15.37 14.62
CA GLY A 34 -26.05 -16.71 14.52
C GLY A 34 -25.07 -17.86 14.72
N PHE A 35 -23.82 -17.56 15.13
CA PHE A 35 -22.74 -18.52 15.30
C PHE A 35 -22.38 -18.67 16.79
N SER A 36 -22.06 -19.90 17.20
CA SER A 36 -21.56 -20.23 18.55
C SER A 36 -20.04 -20.49 18.60
N ASN A 37 -19.46 -20.87 17.46
CA ASN A 37 -18.03 -21.15 17.30
C ASN A 37 -17.30 -19.96 16.66
N SER A 38 -15.97 -19.94 16.79
CA SER A 38 -15.13 -18.97 16.09
C SER A 38 -15.27 -19.10 14.56
N PHE A 39 -15.19 -17.99 13.84
CA PHE A 39 -15.22 -17.96 12.39
C PHE A 39 -14.31 -16.85 11.84
N SER A 40 -13.93 -16.97 10.56
CA SER A 40 -13.16 -15.94 9.87
C SER A 40 -14.03 -14.70 9.64
N TYR A 41 -13.59 -13.57 10.17
CA TYR A 41 -14.26 -12.28 9.99
C TYR A 41 -13.37 -11.34 9.20
N SER A 42 -13.93 -10.71 8.18
CA SER A 42 -13.22 -9.76 7.32
C SER A 42 -13.88 -8.39 7.37
N THR A 43 -13.05 -7.35 7.42
CA THR A 43 -13.49 -5.96 7.46
C THR A 43 -12.62 -5.08 6.57
N PHE A 44 -13.17 -3.97 6.12
CA PHE A 44 -12.44 -2.98 5.34
C PHE A 44 -11.50 -2.17 6.25
N THR A 45 -10.27 -1.93 5.80
CA THR A 45 -9.35 -1.03 6.51
C THR A 45 -8.50 -0.21 5.54
N MET A 46 -8.09 0.98 5.97
CA MET A 46 -7.04 1.73 5.31
C MET A 46 -5.67 1.15 5.69
N VAL A 47 -4.75 1.13 4.73
CA VAL A 47 -3.41 0.60 4.94
C VAL A 47 -2.34 1.57 4.44
N ALA A 48 -1.25 1.67 5.19
CA ALA A 48 0.02 2.18 4.72
C ALA A 48 1.09 1.09 4.85
N PHE A 49 2.29 1.32 4.30
CA PHE A 49 3.37 0.33 4.37
C PHE A 49 4.65 0.98 4.86
N ASP A 50 5.36 0.26 5.72
CA ASP A 50 6.71 0.61 6.11
C ASP A 50 7.71 0.27 4.98
N TYR A 51 8.97 0.64 5.15
CA TYR A 51 10.01 0.36 4.16
C TYR A 51 10.16 -1.14 3.89
N ASP A 52 9.92 -1.97 4.90
CA ASP A 52 10.01 -3.43 4.86
C ASP A 52 8.76 -4.15 4.29
N LEU A 53 7.85 -3.40 3.67
CA LEU A 53 6.50 -3.81 3.23
C LEU A 53 5.51 -4.15 4.33
N SER A 54 5.87 -4.06 5.61
CA SER A 54 4.92 -4.39 6.67
C SER A 54 3.70 -3.45 6.60
N PRO A 55 2.48 -4.00 6.56
CA PRO A 55 1.26 -3.22 6.66
C PRO A 55 1.20 -2.45 7.97
N ILE A 56 0.74 -1.21 7.88
CA ILE A 56 0.47 -0.31 8.98
C ILE A 56 -1.03 -0.02 8.97
N LEU A 57 -1.69 -0.29 10.10
CA LEU A 57 -3.12 -0.05 10.31
C LEU A 57 -3.32 0.93 11.47
N LEU A 58 -4.44 1.64 11.45
CA LEU A 58 -4.92 2.49 12.55
C LEU A 58 -6.30 1.99 12.94
N LEU A 59 -6.42 1.41 14.13
CA LEU A 59 -7.62 0.69 14.58
C LEU A 59 -8.11 1.28 15.92
N SER A 60 -9.44 1.36 16.09
CA SER A 60 -10.07 1.78 17.35
C SER A 60 -10.16 0.59 18.30
N ASN A 61 -9.93 0.82 19.59
CA ASN A 61 -10.18 -0.15 20.67
C ASN A 61 -11.66 -0.54 20.78
N LEU A 62 -12.56 0.23 20.18
CA LEU A 62 -14.00 -0.02 20.20
C LEU A 62 -14.44 -0.99 19.08
N SER A 63 -13.58 -1.25 18.10
CA SER A 63 -13.91 -2.11 16.95
C SER A 63 -13.74 -3.59 17.25
N GLU A 64 -14.60 -4.43 16.67
CA GLU A 64 -14.60 -5.88 16.84
C GLU A 64 -13.28 -6.51 16.40
N HIS A 65 -12.72 -6.04 15.28
CA HIS A 65 -11.44 -6.52 14.78
C HIS A 65 -10.29 -6.22 15.75
N THR A 66 -10.40 -5.20 16.61
CA THR A 66 -9.40 -4.93 17.65
C THR A 66 -9.54 -5.92 18.80
N THR A 67 -10.76 -6.21 19.25
CA THR A 67 -11.01 -7.28 20.22
C THR A 67 -10.50 -8.62 19.71
N ASN A 68 -10.76 -8.95 18.43
CA ASN A 68 -10.28 -10.17 17.79
C ASN A 68 -8.75 -10.30 17.90
N ILE A 69 -8.01 -9.26 17.50
CA ILE A 69 -6.53 -9.33 17.47
C ILE A 69 -5.87 -9.33 18.85
N LEU A 70 -6.58 -8.86 19.88
CA LEU A 70 -6.12 -8.98 21.27
C LEU A 70 -6.18 -10.44 21.76
N ASN A 71 -7.09 -11.24 21.19
CA ASN A 71 -7.24 -12.66 21.53
C ASN A 71 -6.40 -13.56 20.61
N ASN A 72 -6.32 -13.24 19.32
CA ASN A 72 -5.54 -13.99 18.33
C ASN A 72 -4.84 -13.05 17.35
N GLN A 73 -3.51 -13.04 17.39
CA GLN A 73 -2.69 -12.11 16.59
C GLN A 73 -2.43 -12.60 15.16
N ASP A 74 -2.83 -13.82 14.80
CA ASP A 74 -2.66 -14.34 13.45
C ASP A 74 -3.76 -13.77 12.54
N VAL A 75 -3.33 -13.06 11.50
CA VAL A 75 -4.22 -12.27 10.65
C VAL A 75 -3.85 -12.40 9.19
N SER A 76 -4.78 -12.04 8.31
CA SER A 76 -4.45 -11.78 6.92
C SER A 76 -4.99 -10.43 6.44
N LEU A 77 -4.34 -9.86 5.43
CA LEU A 77 -4.74 -8.63 4.78
C LEU A 77 -4.74 -8.87 3.27
N MET A 78 -5.92 -8.89 2.66
CA MET A 78 -6.06 -8.98 1.21
C MET A 78 -6.04 -7.58 0.61
N LEU A 79 -5.16 -7.40 -0.36
CA LEU A 79 -5.01 -6.19 -1.16
C LEU A 79 -5.42 -6.53 -2.59
N CYS A 80 -6.34 -5.73 -3.11
CA CYS A 80 -6.78 -5.82 -4.50
C CYS A 80 -6.23 -4.63 -5.27
N GLU A 81 -6.05 -4.81 -6.57
CA GLU A 81 -5.73 -3.70 -7.46
C GLU A 81 -6.76 -2.55 -7.34
N GLU A 82 -6.29 -1.34 -7.07
CA GLU A 82 -7.15 -0.14 -7.04
C GLU A 82 -7.15 0.62 -8.38
N GLN A 83 -6.07 0.49 -9.15
CA GLN A 83 -5.87 1.11 -10.46
C GLN A 83 -5.17 0.12 -11.38
N LYS A 84 -5.46 0.17 -12.68
CA LYS A 84 -4.89 -0.77 -13.66
C LYS A 84 -3.36 -0.75 -13.63
N MET A 85 -2.76 -1.89 -13.32
CA MET A 85 -1.31 -2.08 -13.22
C MET A 85 -0.76 -2.85 -14.43
N TYR A 86 -1.17 -2.47 -15.65
CA TYR A 86 -0.81 -3.19 -16.88
C TYR A 86 0.70 -3.23 -17.18
N GLN A 87 1.47 -2.30 -16.60
CA GLN A 87 2.95 -2.35 -16.62
C GLN A 87 3.52 -3.57 -15.86
N PHE A 88 2.74 -4.19 -14.96
CA PHE A 88 3.18 -5.31 -14.12
C PHE A 88 2.39 -6.58 -14.38
N PHE A 89 1.08 -6.48 -14.56
CA PHE A 89 0.18 -7.61 -14.72
C PHE A 89 -0.47 -7.60 -16.11
N PRO A 90 -0.79 -8.77 -16.68
CA PRO A 90 -1.38 -8.83 -18.00
C PRO A 90 -2.70 -8.06 -18.04
N LYS A 91 -2.97 -7.41 -19.18
CA LYS A 91 -4.28 -6.84 -19.46
C LYS A 91 -5.26 -7.98 -19.74
N PHE A 92 -6.48 -7.87 -19.23
CA PHE A 92 -7.55 -8.76 -19.65
C PHE A 92 -7.90 -8.50 -21.12
N GLU A 93 -7.84 -9.54 -21.93
CA GLU A 93 -8.28 -9.50 -23.32
C GLU A 93 -9.59 -10.28 -23.43
N ASN A 94 -10.71 -9.56 -23.59
CA ASN A 94 -11.96 -10.23 -23.87
C ASN A 94 -11.94 -10.75 -25.32
N LYS A 95 -11.99 -12.07 -25.47
CA LYS A 95 -12.03 -12.73 -26.78
C LYS A 95 -13.43 -12.81 -27.38
N ILE A 96 -14.45 -12.31 -26.67
CA ILE A 96 -15.83 -12.26 -27.14
C ILE A 96 -16.18 -10.80 -27.52
N PRO A 97 -16.18 -10.44 -28.82
CA PRO A 97 -16.30 -9.05 -29.27
C PRO A 97 -17.61 -8.35 -28.87
N SER A 98 -18.68 -9.12 -28.63
CA SER A 98 -19.99 -8.60 -28.25
C SER A 98 -20.13 -8.29 -26.75
N ILE A 99 -19.10 -8.58 -25.94
CA ILE A 99 -19.16 -8.41 -24.49
C ILE A 99 -18.14 -7.34 -24.07
N ASP A 100 -18.63 -6.19 -23.62
CA ASP A 100 -17.80 -5.17 -22.96
C ASP A 100 -17.79 -5.42 -21.44
N TYR A 101 -17.11 -6.50 -21.04
CA TYR A 101 -16.98 -6.94 -19.64
C TYR A 101 -15.54 -7.32 -19.38
N GLU A 102 -14.98 -6.80 -18.30
CA GLU A 102 -13.71 -7.26 -17.75
C GLU A 102 -13.98 -8.12 -16.52
N ASP A 103 -13.56 -9.38 -16.56
CA ASP A 103 -13.71 -10.29 -15.44
C ASP A 103 -12.93 -9.78 -14.20
N PRO A 104 -13.57 -9.51 -13.06
CA PRO A 104 -12.88 -9.14 -11.82
C PRO A 104 -11.81 -10.14 -11.40
N MET A 105 -11.96 -11.42 -11.73
CA MET A 105 -10.97 -12.48 -11.45
C MET A 105 -9.68 -12.34 -12.27
N SER A 106 -9.72 -11.56 -13.36
CA SER A 106 -8.53 -11.23 -14.14
C SER A 106 -7.58 -10.27 -13.42
N ARG A 107 -8.08 -9.56 -12.40
CA ARG A 107 -7.34 -8.48 -11.74
C ARG A 107 -6.40 -9.02 -10.66
N PRO A 108 -5.19 -8.44 -10.54
CA PRO A 108 -4.22 -8.92 -9.58
C PRO A 108 -4.65 -8.61 -8.14
N ARG A 109 -4.43 -9.58 -7.25
CA ARG A 109 -4.66 -9.46 -5.80
C ARG A 109 -3.60 -10.22 -5.02
N ILE A 110 -3.33 -9.81 -3.79
CA ILE A 110 -2.37 -10.46 -2.92
C ILE A 110 -2.91 -10.54 -1.49
N THR A 111 -2.79 -11.70 -0.85
CA THR A 111 -3.09 -11.87 0.57
C THR A 111 -1.79 -11.88 1.34
N LEU A 112 -1.60 -10.92 2.25
CA LEU A 112 -0.49 -10.88 3.20
C LEU A 112 -0.92 -11.61 4.47
N ILE A 113 -0.11 -12.53 4.97
CA ILE A 113 -0.43 -13.37 6.13
C ILE A 113 0.67 -13.18 7.15
N GLY A 114 0.31 -12.94 8.41
CA GLY A 114 1.30 -12.68 9.44
C GLY A 114 0.72 -12.39 10.81
N ARG A 115 1.55 -11.81 11.67
CA ARG A 115 1.17 -11.46 13.04
C ARG A 115 1.08 -9.97 13.23
N ILE A 116 -0.05 -9.49 13.73
CA ILE A 116 -0.26 -8.08 14.04
C ILE A 116 0.23 -7.75 15.45
N LYS A 117 0.87 -6.59 15.60
CA LYS A 117 1.29 -6.06 16.90
C LYS A 117 1.00 -4.57 16.99
N LYS A 118 0.50 -4.13 18.14
CA LYS A 118 0.38 -2.70 18.48
C LYS A 118 1.77 -2.06 18.48
N THR A 119 1.87 -0.81 18.05
CA THR A 119 3.12 -0.05 18.03
C THR A 119 2.90 1.42 18.40
N ASN A 120 3.87 1.97 19.13
CA ASN A 120 3.94 3.40 19.46
C ASN A 120 5.05 4.11 18.65
N ASP A 121 5.59 3.45 17.61
CA ASP A 121 6.64 4.05 16.78
C ASP A 121 6.10 5.27 16.03
N ILE A 122 6.66 6.43 16.37
CA ILE A 122 6.30 7.74 15.79
C ILE A 122 6.52 7.73 14.27
N HIS A 123 7.51 6.99 13.78
CA HIS A 123 7.78 6.84 12.34
C HIS A 123 6.60 6.20 11.60
N ILE A 124 6.08 5.11 12.16
CA ILE A 124 4.94 4.37 11.62
C ILE A 124 3.70 5.27 11.57
N LYS A 125 3.44 6.02 12.65
CA LYS A 125 2.38 7.05 12.69
C LYS A 125 2.56 8.09 11.59
N LYS A 126 3.76 8.67 11.44
CA LYS A 126 4.06 9.68 10.41
C LYS A 126 3.78 9.15 9.00
N ARG A 127 4.26 7.94 8.67
CA ARG A 127 4.02 7.32 7.36
C ARG A 127 2.53 7.11 7.08
N PHE A 128 1.79 6.59 8.05
CA PHE A 128 0.34 6.39 7.89
C PHE A 128 -0.39 7.71 7.66
N LEU A 129 -0.11 8.75 8.45
CA LEU A 129 -0.75 10.06 8.32
C LEU A 129 -0.34 10.81 7.05
N SER A 130 0.87 10.59 6.55
CA SER A 130 1.30 11.14 5.25
C SER A 130 0.51 10.51 4.09
N ARG A 131 0.28 9.19 4.17
CA ARG A 131 -0.53 8.47 3.19
C ARG A 131 -2.02 8.80 3.30
N HIS A 132 -2.55 8.92 4.52
CA HIS A 132 -3.96 9.14 4.85
C HIS A 132 -4.15 10.42 5.69
N PRO A 133 -4.12 11.62 5.08
CA PRO A 133 -4.12 12.89 5.81
C PRO A 133 -5.35 13.11 6.70
N ALA A 134 -6.52 12.63 6.28
CA ALA A 134 -7.76 12.76 7.05
C ALA A 134 -7.69 12.05 8.42
N SER A 135 -6.82 11.04 8.56
CA SER A 135 -6.62 10.35 9.83
C SER A 135 -6.04 11.22 10.94
N LYS A 136 -5.47 12.39 10.62
CA LYS A 136 -5.04 13.37 11.63
C LYS A 136 -6.18 13.82 12.55
N LEU A 137 -7.42 13.82 12.05
CA LEU A 137 -8.61 14.25 12.79
C LEU A 137 -8.92 13.35 13.99
N TYR A 138 -8.59 12.06 13.91
CA TYR A 138 -8.99 11.07 14.91
C TYR A 138 -7.83 10.21 15.44
N SER A 139 -6.66 10.20 14.80
CA SER A 139 -5.52 9.35 15.22
C SER A 139 -4.96 9.62 16.61
N ASN A 140 -5.39 10.71 17.27
CA ASN A 140 -5.01 11.07 18.63
C ASN A 140 -6.13 10.80 19.65
N PHE A 141 -7.28 10.26 19.22
CA PHE A 141 -8.33 9.85 20.16
C PHE A 141 -7.81 8.69 21.03
N GLY A 142 -8.24 8.65 22.30
CA GLY A 142 -7.70 7.71 23.29
C GLY A 142 -7.94 6.24 22.97
N ASP A 143 -8.91 5.93 22.11
CA ASP A 143 -9.22 4.60 21.62
C ASP A 143 -8.44 4.23 20.35
N MET A 144 -7.81 5.17 19.65
CA MET A 144 -7.15 4.93 18.36
C MET A 144 -5.69 4.50 18.52
N ASN A 145 -5.31 3.40 17.88
CA ASN A 145 -3.99 2.80 18.04
C ASN A 145 -3.39 2.34 16.71
N PHE A 146 -2.07 2.51 16.55
CA PHE A 146 -1.35 2.01 15.39
C PHE A 146 -0.91 0.57 15.59
N TYR A 147 -1.01 -0.21 14.51
CA TYR A 147 -0.61 -1.61 14.46
C TYR A 147 0.27 -1.86 13.24
N LYS A 148 1.24 -2.77 13.39
CA LYS A 148 2.12 -3.26 12.31
C LYS A 148 1.91 -4.76 12.14
N ILE A 149 1.73 -5.22 10.90
CA ILE A 149 1.66 -6.66 10.59
C ILE A 149 3.07 -7.13 10.18
N ASN A 150 3.64 -8.05 10.94
CA ASN A 150 4.86 -8.75 10.55
C ASN A 150 4.50 -9.88 9.57
N ILE A 151 4.72 -9.64 8.28
CA ILE A 151 4.44 -10.60 7.20
C ILE A 151 5.26 -11.88 7.42
N LYS A 152 4.58 -13.02 7.41
CA LYS A 152 5.18 -14.37 7.38
C LYS A 152 5.18 -14.93 5.97
N SER A 153 4.07 -14.78 5.27
CA SER A 153 3.90 -15.23 3.90
C SER A 153 2.98 -14.30 3.11
N ALA A 154 3.01 -14.46 1.80
CA ALA A 154 2.13 -13.77 0.88
C ALA A 154 1.65 -14.73 -0.21
N HIS A 155 0.41 -14.58 -0.65
CA HIS A 155 -0.17 -15.35 -1.75
C HIS A 155 -0.72 -14.41 -2.83
N LEU A 156 -0.01 -14.36 -3.96
CA LEU A 156 -0.36 -13.56 -5.12
C LEU A 156 -1.22 -14.38 -6.10
N ILE A 157 -2.25 -13.74 -6.59
CA ILE A 157 -2.96 -14.11 -7.83
C ILE A 157 -2.83 -12.90 -8.75
N GLY A 158 -1.93 -12.95 -9.72
CA GLY A 158 -1.60 -11.86 -10.64
C GLY A 158 -2.42 -11.88 -11.93
N GLY A 159 -3.68 -12.29 -11.86
CA GLY A 159 -4.53 -12.64 -13.00
C GLY A 159 -4.49 -14.13 -13.35
N PHE A 160 -4.97 -14.50 -14.53
CA PHE A 160 -5.26 -15.91 -14.91
C PHE A 160 -4.06 -16.87 -14.95
N ALA A 161 -2.81 -16.40 -14.89
CA ALA A 161 -1.63 -17.25 -15.09
C ALA A 161 -0.47 -16.99 -14.12
N GLN A 162 -0.63 -16.11 -13.12
CA GLN A 162 0.47 -15.74 -12.20
C GLN A 162 0.09 -16.00 -10.75
N VAL A 163 0.15 -17.27 -10.33
CA VAL A 163 -0.09 -17.65 -8.93
C VAL A 163 1.24 -17.94 -8.25
N LYS A 164 1.49 -17.32 -7.09
CA LYS A 164 2.73 -17.55 -6.35
C LYS A 164 2.56 -17.34 -4.84
N TRP A 165 3.09 -18.30 -4.08
CA TRP A 165 3.37 -18.13 -2.66
C TRP A 165 4.76 -17.54 -2.45
N PHE A 166 4.89 -16.69 -1.44
CA PHE A 166 6.15 -16.08 -1.01
C PHE A 166 6.35 -16.29 0.48
N LYS A 167 7.57 -16.61 0.88
CA LYS A 167 8.08 -16.29 2.22
C LYS A 167 8.45 -14.80 2.28
N LYS A 168 8.46 -14.20 3.47
CA LYS A 168 8.79 -12.76 3.67
C LYS A 168 10.03 -12.31 2.87
N LEU A 169 11.15 -13.01 3.03
CA LEU A 169 12.44 -12.65 2.42
C LEU A 169 12.50 -12.87 0.90
N GLU A 170 11.59 -13.65 0.33
CA GLU A 170 11.46 -13.75 -1.13
C GLU A 170 10.73 -12.52 -1.68
N LEU A 171 9.77 -11.99 -0.92
CA LEU A 171 9.00 -10.83 -1.32
C LEU A 171 9.84 -9.55 -1.23
N PHE A 172 10.62 -9.40 -0.15
CA PHE A 172 11.33 -8.16 0.17
C PHE A 172 12.74 -8.39 0.74
N SER A 173 13.66 -7.48 0.40
CA SER A 173 15.03 -7.47 0.93
C SER A 173 15.16 -6.45 2.06
N GLU A 174 15.53 -6.92 3.25
CA GLU A 174 15.75 -6.07 4.43
C GLU A 174 17.02 -5.20 4.33
N HIS A 175 17.81 -5.35 3.27
CA HIS A 175 19.04 -4.59 3.05
C HIS A 175 18.76 -3.22 2.43
N PHE A 176 18.14 -2.32 3.20
CA PHE A 176 18.03 -0.89 2.88
C PHE A 176 18.54 -0.03 4.04
N LYS A 177 19.01 1.19 3.74
CA LYS A 177 19.51 2.12 4.77
C LYS A 177 19.16 3.57 4.48
N ASN A 178 19.24 4.41 5.51
CA ASN A 178 19.05 5.86 5.48
C ASN A 178 17.63 6.35 5.15
N PHE A 179 16.67 5.47 4.90
CA PHE A 179 15.31 5.88 4.52
C PHE A 179 14.59 6.58 5.67
N LYS A 180 14.64 6.03 6.89
CA LYS A 180 13.98 6.59 8.08
C LYS A 180 14.47 8.01 8.38
N GLU A 181 15.76 8.24 8.21
CA GLU A 181 16.42 9.52 8.48
C GLU A 181 16.23 10.53 7.34
N SER A 182 16.14 10.07 6.09
CA SER A 182 16.16 10.95 4.92
C SER A 182 14.78 11.26 4.33
N GLU A 183 13.80 10.36 4.45
CA GLU A 183 12.54 10.44 3.69
C GLU A 183 11.83 11.78 3.89
N LEU A 184 11.62 12.19 5.14
CA LEU A 184 10.84 13.39 5.45
C LEU A 184 11.47 14.64 4.82
N GLY A 185 12.78 14.83 5.00
CA GLY A 185 13.50 15.96 4.43
C GLY A 185 13.50 15.96 2.90
N ILE A 186 13.55 14.78 2.27
CA ILE A 186 13.44 14.67 0.80
C ILE A 186 12.04 15.06 0.33
N ILE A 187 10.98 14.58 1.01
CA ILE A 187 9.59 14.92 0.68
C ILE A 187 9.37 16.43 0.81
N GLU A 188 9.81 17.03 1.91
CA GLU A 188 9.69 18.47 2.15
C GLU A 188 10.45 19.27 1.10
N HIS A 189 11.70 18.92 0.81
CA HIS A 189 12.50 19.59 -0.22
C HIS A 189 11.86 19.51 -1.61
N MET A 190 11.39 18.32 -2.01
CA MET A 190 10.74 18.13 -3.31
C MET A 190 9.44 18.92 -3.41
N ASN A 191 8.60 18.87 -2.39
CA ASN A 191 7.30 19.57 -2.39
C ASN A 191 7.47 21.10 -2.32
N SER A 192 8.48 21.61 -1.62
CA SER A 192 8.70 23.07 -1.48
C SER A 192 9.46 23.69 -2.65
N HIS A 193 10.41 22.98 -3.26
CA HIS A 193 11.32 23.56 -4.25
C HIS A 193 11.20 22.96 -5.66
N HIS A 194 10.54 21.81 -5.82
CA HIS A 194 10.49 21.07 -7.09
C HIS A 194 9.07 20.76 -7.57
N GLN A 195 8.10 21.62 -7.23
CA GLN A 195 6.70 21.46 -7.62
C GLN A 195 6.51 21.35 -9.14
N GLN A 196 7.30 22.08 -9.92
CA GLN A 196 7.31 21.98 -11.38
C GLN A 196 7.73 20.57 -11.84
N SER A 197 8.82 20.02 -11.29
CA SER A 197 9.29 18.66 -11.57
C SER A 197 8.24 17.62 -11.22
N ILE A 198 7.60 17.76 -10.05
CA ILE A 198 6.54 16.86 -9.60
C ILE A 198 5.37 16.85 -10.59
N ASN A 199 4.91 18.04 -11.02
CA ASN A 199 3.85 18.15 -12.02
C ASN A 199 4.27 17.54 -13.37
N LEU A 200 5.54 17.70 -13.78
CA LEU A 200 6.07 17.07 -14.99
C LEU A 200 6.10 15.55 -14.89
N TYR A 201 6.46 14.96 -13.74
CA TYR A 201 6.44 13.50 -13.56
C TYR A 201 5.05 12.94 -13.82
N VAL A 202 4.04 13.55 -13.21
CA VAL A 202 2.64 13.15 -13.38
C VAL A 202 2.20 13.30 -14.83
N LYS A 203 2.44 14.48 -15.41
CA LYS A 203 2.00 14.81 -16.77
C LYS A 203 2.67 13.92 -17.83
N ASN A 204 3.97 13.66 -17.67
CA ASN A 204 4.78 13.11 -18.75
C ASN A 204 5.17 11.64 -18.55
N LEU A 205 5.32 11.18 -17.30
CA LEU A 205 5.77 9.81 -16.99
C LEU A 205 4.66 8.92 -16.41
N MET A 206 3.50 9.48 -16.05
CA MET A 206 2.38 8.73 -15.44
C MET A 206 1.09 8.81 -16.27
N LYS A 207 1.17 9.14 -17.57
CA LYS A 207 0.03 9.37 -18.47
C LYS A 207 -1.00 8.23 -18.43
N ASP A 208 -0.54 6.98 -18.44
CA ASP A 208 -1.42 5.80 -18.49
C ASP A 208 -2.09 5.48 -17.15
N MET A 209 -1.57 6.02 -16.05
CA MET A 209 -2.12 5.81 -14.70
C MET A 209 -3.23 6.80 -14.37
N ILE A 210 -3.44 7.79 -15.24
CA ILE A 210 -4.25 8.97 -14.96
C ILE A 210 -5.25 9.16 -16.08
N LYS A 211 -6.52 8.80 -15.83
CA LYS A 211 -7.65 9.31 -16.64
C LYS A 211 -7.89 10.81 -16.44
N VAL A 212 -7.18 11.44 -15.50
CA VAL A 212 -7.38 12.81 -15.06
C VAL A 212 -6.47 13.78 -15.82
N LYS A 213 -6.96 14.31 -16.96
CA LYS A 213 -6.33 15.47 -17.59
C LYS A 213 -6.38 16.67 -16.62
N ASN A 214 -5.25 17.38 -16.49
CA ASN A 214 -5.14 18.75 -15.95
C ASN A 214 -5.33 18.98 -14.43
N LYS A 215 -4.93 18.06 -13.54
CA LYS A 215 -4.80 18.40 -12.12
C LYS A 215 -3.41 18.96 -11.79
N LEU A 216 -3.38 20.21 -11.31
CA LEU A 216 -2.21 20.86 -10.70
C LEU A 216 -2.18 20.59 -9.19
N ASN A 217 -1.02 20.78 -8.55
CA ASN A 217 -0.79 20.65 -7.09
C ASN A 217 -0.61 19.22 -6.56
N TRP A 218 0.07 18.37 -7.33
CA TRP A 218 0.49 17.06 -6.83
C TRP A 218 1.61 17.20 -5.81
N LYS A 219 1.58 16.38 -4.75
CA LYS A 219 2.63 16.36 -3.72
C LYS A 219 3.10 14.94 -3.49
N ILE A 220 4.41 14.76 -3.32
CA ILE A 220 4.95 13.48 -2.85
C ILE A 220 4.43 13.25 -1.42
N SER A 221 3.86 12.08 -1.16
CA SER A 221 3.30 11.69 0.14
C SER A 221 4.06 10.55 0.82
N GLY A 222 4.98 9.90 0.12
CA GLY A 222 5.80 8.83 0.70
C GLY A 222 6.89 8.39 -0.27
N ILE A 223 8.03 7.96 0.25
CA ILE A 223 9.13 7.40 -0.52
C ILE A 223 9.58 6.10 0.15
N ASP A 224 9.90 5.09 -0.64
CA ASP A 224 10.39 3.81 -0.15
C ASP A 224 11.38 3.19 -1.16
N PRO A 225 12.00 2.05 -0.83
CA PRO A 225 12.99 1.42 -1.71
C PRO A 225 12.50 1.08 -3.13
N ASP A 226 11.19 0.95 -3.36
CA ASP A 226 10.62 0.52 -4.63
C ASP A 226 9.97 1.68 -5.42
N GLY A 227 9.93 2.90 -4.88
CA GLY A 227 9.27 4.04 -5.54
C GLY A 227 8.86 5.18 -4.61
N PHE A 228 7.96 6.02 -5.09
CA PHE A 228 7.32 7.06 -4.29
C PHE A 228 5.82 7.17 -4.61
N ASP A 229 5.07 7.61 -3.61
CA ASP A 229 3.64 7.89 -3.74
C ASP A 229 3.42 9.39 -3.90
N ILE A 230 2.43 9.75 -4.70
CA ILE A 230 2.09 11.13 -5.03
C ILE A 230 0.58 11.33 -4.92
N ARG A 231 0.17 12.42 -4.27
CA ARG A 231 -1.22 12.71 -3.93
C ARG A 231 -1.68 14.04 -4.50
N ASN A 232 -2.92 14.05 -4.96
CA ASN A 232 -3.68 15.26 -5.26
C ASN A 232 -5.11 15.06 -4.76
N LYS A 233 -5.45 15.75 -3.65
CA LYS A 233 -6.72 15.55 -2.94
C LYS A 233 -6.93 14.04 -2.63
N ASP A 234 -8.02 13.48 -3.13
CA ASP A 234 -8.47 12.10 -3.05
C ASP A 234 -7.69 11.12 -3.94
N PHE A 235 -6.95 11.61 -4.94
CA PHE A 235 -6.13 10.79 -5.82
C PHE A 235 -4.80 10.44 -5.16
N LEU A 236 -4.48 9.16 -5.13
CA LEU A 236 -3.18 8.63 -4.73
C LEU A 236 -2.64 7.78 -5.88
N LEU A 237 -1.46 8.12 -6.36
CA LEU A 237 -0.76 7.37 -7.39
C LEU A 237 0.60 6.92 -6.85
N ARG A 238 1.15 5.89 -7.47
CA ARG A 238 2.48 5.40 -7.15
C ARG A 238 3.36 5.42 -8.38
N PHE A 239 4.52 6.07 -8.26
CA PHE A 239 5.57 6.00 -9.26
C PHE A 239 6.57 4.89 -8.86
N PRO A 240 6.68 3.80 -9.63
CA PRO A 240 7.66 2.75 -9.35
C PRO A 240 9.06 3.17 -9.84
N PHE A 241 10.10 2.88 -9.06
CA PHE A 241 11.46 2.94 -9.59
C PHE A 241 11.72 1.80 -10.56
N GLU A 242 12.72 1.92 -11.44
CA GLU A 242 13.12 0.84 -12.35
C GLU A 242 13.57 -0.43 -11.62
N ARG A 243 14.12 -0.26 -10.41
CA ARG A 243 14.60 -1.33 -9.53
C ARG A 243 14.59 -0.88 -8.07
N PHE A 244 14.70 -1.86 -7.19
CA PHE A 244 14.90 -1.65 -5.75
C PHE A 244 16.13 -0.78 -5.47
N ILE A 245 15.97 0.18 -4.57
CA ILE A 245 16.99 1.12 -4.11
C ILE A 245 17.34 0.82 -2.66
N ASN A 246 18.57 0.39 -2.43
CA ASN A 246 19.04 -0.02 -1.10
C ASN A 246 19.58 1.12 -0.22
N ASP A 247 19.67 2.35 -0.73
CA ASP A 247 20.19 3.49 0.03
C ASP A 247 19.48 4.77 -0.39
N ALA A 248 18.86 5.45 0.57
CA ALA A 248 18.17 6.72 0.34
C ALA A 248 19.08 7.81 -0.24
N LYS A 249 20.41 7.75 -0.03
CA LYS A 249 21.38 8.68 -0.63
C LYS A 249 21.33 8.71 -2.16
N LYS A 250 20.84 7.64 -2.80
CA LYS A 250 20.68 7.55 -4.26
C LYS A 250 19.47 8.31 -4.81
N LEU A 251 18.51 8.68 -3.95
CA LEU A 251 17.24 9.28 -4.37
C LEU A 251 17.42 10.61 -5.10
N ARG A 252 18.40 11.44 -4.70
CA ARG A 252 18.71 12.70 -5.40
C ARG A 252 19.01 12.45 -6.88
N GLY A 253 19.89 11.50 -7.18
CA GLY A 253 20.24 11.15 -8.57
C GLY A 253 19.03 10.63 -9.35
N ILE A 254 18.14 9.88 -8.69
CA ILE A 254 16.90 9.37 -9.30
C ILE A 254 15.96 10.52 -9.65
N PHE A 255 15.67 11.45 -8.74
CA PHE A 255 14.79 12.59 -9.04
C PHE A 255 15.35 13.50 -10.13
N VAL A 256 16.67 13.71 -10.18
CA VAL A 256 17.33 14.44 -11.28
C VAL A 256 17.15 13.70 -12.61
N LYS A 257 17.32 12.38 -12.64
CA LYS A 257 17.07 11.57 -13.84
C LYS A 257 15.61 11.70 -14.29
N LEU A 258 14.66 11.50 -13.37
CA LEU A 258 13.23 11.61 -13.66
C LEU A 258 12.85 12.99 -14.23
N HIS A 259 13.48 14.07 -13.77
CA HIS A 259 13.24 15.40 -14.31
C HIS A 259 13.72 15.52 -15.76
N LYS A 260 14.92 15.01 -16.06
CA LYS A 260 15.44 14.98 -17.43
C LYS A 260 14.55 14.16 -18.35
N ASP A 261 14.09 13.00 -17.88
CA ASP A 261 13.21 12.12 -18.67
C ASP A 261 11.84 12.76 -18.89
N ALA A 262 11.28 13.42 -17.86
CA ALA A 262 10.01 14.11 -17.96
C ALA A 262 10.05 15.31 -18.91
N ILE A 263 11.18 16.01 -19.07
CA ILE A 263 11.29 17.13 -20.04
C ILE A 263 11.39 16.62 -21.48
N LYS A 264 11.94 15.42 -21.71
CA LYS A 264 12.13 14.84 -23.05
C LYS A 264 10.87 14.24 -23.67
N THR A 265 9.79 14.12 -22.89
CA THR A 265 8.54 13.38 -23.23
C THR A 265 7.37 14.32 -23.47
#